data_AF-A0A9K3JN17-F1
#
_entry.id   AF-A0A9K3JN17-F1
#
_cell.length_a   1.000
_cell.length_b   1.000
_cell.length_c   1.000
_cell.angle_alpha   90.00
_cell.angle_beta   90.00
_cell.angle_gamma   90.00
#
_symmetry.space_group_name_H-M   'P 1'
#
loop_
_entity.id
_entity.type
_entity.pdbx_description
1 polymer ?
#
loop_
_entity_poly.entity_id
_entity_poly.type
_entity_poly.pdbx_seq_one_letter_code
_entity_poly.pdbx_strand_id
1 'polypeptide(L)'
;MFPSSAIRGLTNYPNGHSFEHEFARLWKDNILVGIIPVVDNMVYWFCLLPYIPKDEKTWIDPGVIQQVTLELVSDHPQEIRKMIENTDMKSLSITHMRYRAPWDLLTGSFCKGTVTVAGDAMHVMGPFLGQGGSAGLEDSVVLARTMAQLGLNGFESGSKLMVHGVEEALIGS
;
A
#
# COMPACT_ATOMS: atom_id res chain seq x y z
N MET A 1 -14.61 3.28 4.09
CA MET A 1 -13.47 2.78 4.91
C MET A 1 -12.89 3.96 5.67
N PHE A 2 -12.67 3.84 6.98
CA PHE A 2 -12.13 4.93 7.80
C PHE A 2 -10.63 5.13 7.51
N PRO A 3 -10.07 6.35 7.65
CA PRO A 3 -8.64 6.57 7.49
C PRO A 3 -7.87 5.68 8.47
N SER A 4 -6.76 5.14 8.02
CA SER A 4 -5.92 4.20 8.79
C SER A 4 -4.46 4.60 8.69
N SER A 5 -3.65 4.07 9.60
CA SER A 5 -2.20 4.19 9.55
C SER A 5 -1.59 2.80 9.44
N ALA A 6 -0.49 2.69 8.71
CA ALA A 6 0.38 1.51 8.69
C ALA A 6 1.72 1.91 9.29
N ILE A 7 2.18 1.18 10.31
CA ILE A 7 3.57 1.24 10.76
C ILE A 7 4.24 -0.03 10.29
N ARG A 8 5.48 0.04 9.80
CA ARG A 8 6.20 -1.13 9.28
C ARG A 8 7.69 -1.00 9.49
N GLY A 9 8.36 -2.15 9.56
CA GLY A 9 9.80 -2.23 9.73
C GLY A 9 10.35 -3.60 9.34
N LEU A 10 11.68 -3.68 9.37
CA LEU A 10 12.45 -4.91 9.24
C LEU A 10 13.17 -5.18 10.55
N THR A 11 13.26 -6.44 10.93
CA THR A 11 14.02 -6.87 12.10
C THR A 11 15.02 -7.93 11.67
N ASN A 12 16.29 -7.71 12.01
CA ASN A 12 17.37 -8.65 11.71
C ASN A 12 17.59 -9.58 12.91
N TYR A 13 17.72 -10.87 12.63
CA TYR A 13 17.98 -11.93 13.58
C TYR A 13 19.31 -12.60 13.23
N PRO A 14 20.46 -12.16 13.79
CA PRO A 14 21.77 -12.66 13.40
C PRO A 14 21.95 -14.18 13.53
N ASN A 15 21.20 -14.80 14.44
CA ASN A 15 21.22 -16.24 14.70
C ASN A 15 19.99 -16.98 14.13
N GLY A 16 19.23 -16.33 13.25
CA GLY A 16 17.95 -16.81 12.74
C GLY A 16 16.76 -16.47 13.64
N HIS A 17 15.56 -16.47 13.08
CA HIS A 17 14.30 -16.22 13.80
C HIS A 17 13.52 -17.51 14.08
N SER A 18 12.63 -17.46 15.08
CA SER A 18 11.73 -18.56 15.48
C SER A 18 10.39 -18.57 14.75
N PHE A 19 10.09 -17.56 13.93
CA PHE A 19 8.84 -17.53 13.18
C PHE A 19 8.84 -18.61 12.09
N GLU A 20 7.73 -19.35 11.98
CA GLU A 20 7.43 -20.24 10.85
C GLU A 20 7.47 -19.45 9.54
N HIS A 21 7.95 -20.03 8.43
CA HIS A 21 8.02 -19.41 7.09
C HIS A 21 6.64 -19.24 6.43
N GLU A 22 5.69 -18.68 7.17
CA GLU A 22 4.32 -18.39 6.76
C GLU A 22 3.98 -16.93 7.07
N PHE A 23 3.00 -16.38 6.34
CA PHE A 23 2.44 -15.08 6.67
C PHE A 23 1.51 -15.19 7.88
N ALA A 24 1.93 -14.68 9.02
CA ALA A 24 1.12 -14.63 10.23
C ALA A 24 0.40 -13.28 10.36
N ARG A 25 -0.87 -13.34 10.79
CA ARG A 25 -1.69 -12.17 11.11
C ARG A 25 -2.31 -12.32 12.49
N LEU A 26 -2.13 -11.31 13.32
CA LEU A 26 -2.63 -11.25 14.69
C LEU A 26 -3.51 -10.02 14.83
N TRP A 27 -4.77 -10.22 15.18
CA TRP A 27 -5.76 -9.15 15.32
C TRP A 27 -6.13 -8.98 16.78
N LYS A 28 -5.94 -7.77 17.32
CA LYS A 28 -6.30 -7.43 18.69
C LYS A 28 -6.56 -5.92 18.81
N ASP A 29 -7.66 -5.55 19.46
CA ASP A 29 -8.00 -4.14 19.79
C ASP A 29 -7.94 -3.16 18.59
N ASN A 30 -8.42 -3.60 17.42
CA ASN A 30 -8.37 -2.89 16.12
C ASN A 30 -6.96 -2.69 15.54
N ILE A 31 -5.97 -3.37 16.09
CA ILE A 31 -4.61 -3.43 15.59
C ILE A 31 -4.42 -4.79 14.92
N LEU A 32 -4.00 -4.77 13.67
CA LEU A 32 -3.54 -5.96 12.94
C LEU A 32 -2.03 -5.93 12.88
N VAL A 33 -1.38 -6.90 13.52
CA VAL A 33 0.05 -7.16 13.34
C VAL A 33 0.22 -8.23 12.27
N GLY A 34 0.97 -7.90 11.21
CA GLY A 34 1.41 -8.85 10.20
C GLY A 34 2.90 -9.16 10.37
N ILE A 35 3.26 -10.43 10.23
CA ILE A 35 4.63 -10.93 10.34
C ILE A 35 4.93 -11.76 9.10
N ILE A 36 5.96 -11.37 8.36
CA ILE A 36 6.37 -12.00 7.11
C ILE A 36 7.88 -12.27 7.19
N PRO A 37 8.28 -13.52 7.49
CA PRO A 37 9.66 -13.96 7.26
C PRO A 37 10.05 -13.72 5.80
N VAL A 38 11.11 -12.95 5.58
CA VAL A 38 11.62 -12.66 4.24
C VAL A 38 12.70 -13.67 3.88
N VAL A 39 13.61 -13.91 4.83
CA VAL A 39 14.69 -14.89 4.80
C VAL A 39 14.99 -15.32 6.24
N ASP A 40 15.78 -16.38 6.43
CA ASP A 40 16.02 -17.00 7.75
C ASP A 40 16.47 -16.04 8.87
N ASN A 41 17.12 -14.92 8.52
CA ASN A 41 17.61 -13.92 9.45
C ASN A 41 16.89 -12.57 9.37
N MET A 42 15.78 -12.46 8.65
CA MET A 42 15.09 -11.18 8.46
C MET A 42 13.59 -11.34 8.38
N VAL A 43 12.91 -10.55 9.21
CA VAL A 43 11.45 -10.52 9.29
C VAL A 43 10.97 -9.13 8.91
N TYR A 44 10.05 -9.06 7.95
CA TYR A 44 9.26 -7.88 7.67
C TYR A 44 7.99 -7.93 8.53
N TRP A 45 7.65 -6.81 9.14
CA TRP A 45 6.44 -6.73 9.96
C TRP A 45 5.72 -5.42 9.73
N PHE A 46 4.43 -5.42 10.02
CA PHE A 46 3.61 -4.22 9.98
C PHE A 46 2.50 -4.25 11.02
N CYS A 47 2.08 -3.07 11.46
CA CYS A 47 0.89 -2.83 12.24
C CYS A 47 -0.08 -1.99 11.39
N LEU A 48 -1.29 -2.47 11.15
CA LEU A 48 -2.41 -1.67 10.63
C LEU A 48 -3.29 -1.25 11.79
N LEU A 49 -3.61 0.03 11.86
CA LEU A 49 -4.32 0.63 12.98
C LEU A 49 -5.21 1.80 12.52
N PRO A 50 -6.17 2.24 13.33
CA PRO A 50 -6.91 3.46 13.08
C PRO A 50 -5.96 4.66 12.89
N TYR A 51 -6.41 5.66 12.13
CA TYR A 51 -5.63 6.88 11.92
C TYR A 51 -5.21 7.52 13.25
N ILE A 52 -3.91 7.79 13.40
CA ILE A 52 -3.38 8.51 14.57
C ILE A 52 -3.27 10.00 14.21
N PRO A 53 -4.07 10.89 14.82
CA PRO A 53 -3.91 12.32 14.68
C PRO A 53 -2.70 12.80 15.51
N LYS A 54 -1.51 12.80 14.91
CA LYS A 54 -0.31 13.47 15.41
C LYS A 54 0.25 14.40 14.33
N ASP A 55 1.02 15.40 14.73
CA ASP A 55 1.74 16.28 13.80
C ASP A 55 2.62 15.42 12.88
N GLU A 56 2.54 15.64 11.57
CA GLU A 56 3.36 14.92 10.59
C GLU A 56 4.85 15.02 10.90
N LYS A 57 5.28 16.12 11.53
CA LYS A 57 6.68 16.31 11.98
C LYS A 57 7.09 15.31 13.06
N THR A 58 6.16 14.81 13.86
CA THR A 58 6.41 13.80 14.91
C THR A 58 6.73 12.43 14.31
N TRP A 59 6.24 12.15 13.11
CA TRP A 59 6.45 10.88 12.41
C TRP A 59 7.75 10.81 11.61
N ILE A 60 8.61 11.82 11.71
CA ILE A 60 9.92 11.85 11.05
C ILE A 60 10.96 11.10 11.88
N ASP A 61 10.79 11.03 13.20
CA ASP A 61 11.74 10.38 14.12
C ASP A 61 11.41 8.88 14.29
N PRO A 62 12.28 7.96 13.82
CA PRO A 62 12.08 6.53 14.00
C PRO A 62 11.97 6.10 15.47
N GLY A 63 12.68 6.78 16.39
CA GLY A 63 12.61 6.46 17.82
C GLY A 63 11.20 6.72 18.39
N VAL A 64 10.57 7.81 17.96
CA VAL A 64 9.18 8.12 18.33
C VAL A 64 8.21 7.12 17.71
N ILE A 65 8.41 6.73 16.45
CA ILE A 65 7.59 5.69 15.81
C ILE A 65 7.70 4.38 16.60
N GLN A 66 8.91 3.96 16.96
CA GLN A 66 9.15 2.72 17.69
C GLN A 66 8.47 2.74 19.06
N GLN A 67 8.66 3.81 19.83
CA GLN A 67 8.07 3.96 21.16
C GLN A 67 6.54 3.86 21.10
N VAL A 68 5.91 4.61 20.20
CA VAL A 68 4.45 4.56 20.01
C VAL A 68 4.00 3.16 19.61
N THR A 69 4.75 2.49 18.74
CA THR A 69 4.41 1.13 18.32
C THR A 69 4.47 0.14 19.49
N LEU A 70 5.48 0.26 20.36
CA LEU A 70 5.62 -0.59 21.55
C LEU A 70 4.51 -0.34 22.57
N GLU A 71 4.07 0.90 22.74
CA GLU A 71 2.89 1.23 23.55
C GLU A 71 1.62 0.57 22.99
N LEU A 72 1.42 0.65 21.67
CA LEU A 72 0.28 0.04 20.98
C LEU A 72 0.25 -1.49 21.09
N VAL A 73 1.41 -2.14 21.06
CA VAL A 73 1.51 -3.61 21.17
C VAL A 73 1.86 -4.09 22.58
N SER A 74 1.71 -3.25 23.60
CA SER A 74 2.11 -3.55 24.99
C SER A 74 1.49 -4.85 25.54
N ASP A 75 0.23 -5.11 25.19
CA ASP A 75 -0.51 -6.32 25.59
C ASP A 75 -0.39 -7.50 24.60
N HIS A 76 0.55 -7.45 23.65
CA HIS A 76 0.84 -8.54 22.72
C HIS A 76 1.92 -9.51 23.29
N PRO A 77 2.04 -10.72 22.72
CA PRO A 77 3.11 -11.65 23.07
C PRO A 77 4.49 -10.98 23.08
N GLN A 78 5.37 -11.37 24.01
CA GLN A 78 6.70 -10.76 24.13
C GLN A 78 7.54 -10.86 22.85
N GLU A 79 7.33 -11.90 22.05
CA GLU A 79 8.05 -12.08 20.79
C GLU A 79 7.78 -10.94 19.80
N ILE A 80 6.54 -10.43 19.75
CA ILE A 80 6.18 -9.28 18.90
C ILE A 80 6.84 -8.01 19.40
N ARG A 81 6.83 -7.78 20.72
CA ARG A 81 7.49 -6.62 21.32
C ARG A 81 8.99 -6.63 21.05
N LYS A 82 9.65 -7.77 21.26
CA LYS A 82 11.08 -7.96 20.96
C LYS A 82 11.39 -7.77 19.48
N MET A 83 10.51 -8.22 18.58
CA MET A 83 10.67 -7.98 17.15
C MET A 83 10.70 -6.48 16.85
N ILE A 84 9.80 -5.70 17.44
CA ILE A 84 9.69 -4.25 17.23
C ILE A 84 10.83 -3.50 17.94
N GLU A 85 11.23 -3.91 19.14
CA GLU A 85 12.39 -3.38 19.87
C GLU A 85 13.69 -3.52 19.08
N ASN A 86 13.88 -4.65 18.40
CA ASN A 86 15.08 -4.95 17.61
C ASN A 86 14.98 -4.50 16.14
N THR A 87 13.93 -3.76 15.76
CA THR A 87 13.75 -3.34 14.38
C THR A 87 14.89 -2.41 13.94
N ASP A 88 15.29 -2.50 12.67
CA ASP A 88 16.21 -1.55 12.08
C ASP A 88 15.54 -0.17 11.99
N MET A 89 16.03 0.79 12.76
CA MET A 89 15.55 2.17 12.79
C MET A 89 15.49 2.83 11.42
N LYS A 90 16.34 2.43 10.47
CA LYS A 90 16.34 2.98 9.11
C LYS A 90 15.18 2.47 8.25
N SER A 91 14.65 1.30 8.59
CA SER A 91 13.52 0.68 7.89
C SER A 91 12.16 1.11 8.44
N LEU A 92 12.16 1.63 9.67
CA LEU A 92 10.94 1.94 10.39
C LEU A 92 10.25 3.15 9.77
N SER A 93 8.98 2.98 9.40
CA SER A 93 8.19 4.02 8.77
C SER A 93 6.72 3.93 9.17
N ILE A 94 6.04 5.07 9.12
CA ILE A 94 4.58 5.15 9.22
C ILE A 94 4.02 5.74 7.93
N THR A 95 2.88 5.25 7.48
CA THR A 95 2.17 5.75 6.31
C THR A 95 0.71 5.92 6.66
N HIS A 96 0.19 7.13 6.42
CA HIS A 96 -1.23 7.42 6.58
C HIS A 96 -1.98 7.06 5.31
N MET A 97 -2.92 6.15 5.43
CA MET A 97 -3.70 5.62 4.32
C MET A 97 -5.06 6.28 4.35
N ARG A 98 -5.28 7.17 3.37
CA ARG A 98 -6.59 7.78 3.13
C ARG A 98 -7.29 6.99 2.04
N TYR A 99 -8.41 6.39 2.39
CA TYR A 99 -9.30 5.79 1.41
C TYR A 99 -10.05 6.92 0.68
N ARG A 100 -9.93 6.96 -0.66
CA ARG A 100 -10.87 7.69 -1.51
C ARG A 100 -12.04 6.76 -1.78
N ALA A 101 -13.26 7.27 -1.64
CA ALA A 101 -14.40 6.42 -1.88
C ALA A 101 -14.60 6.17 -3.39
N PRO A 102 -15.12 5.00 -3.80
CA PRO A 102 -15.31 4.69 -5.22
C PRO A 102 -16.25 5.68 -5.93
N TRP A 103 -17.19 6.30 -5.22
CA TRP A 103 -18.05 7.34 -5.79
C TRP A 103 -17.34 8.68 -6.03
N ASP A 104 -16.25 8.96 -5.30
CA ASP A 104 -15.37 10.10 -5.60
C ASP A 104 -14.56 9.87 -6.88
N LEU A 105 -14.36 8.59 -7.26
CA LEU A 105 -13.77 8.22 -8.53
C LEU A 105 -14.78 8.40 -9.68
N LEU A 106 -16.03 7.95 -9.51
CA LEU A 106 -17.08 8.07 -10.53
C LEU A 106 -17.44 9.52 -10.92
N THR A 107 -17.04 10.51 -10.13
CA THR A 107 -17.31 11.95 -10.37
C THR A 107 -16.06 12.74 -10.77
N GLY A 108 -14.88 12.10 -10.78
CA GLY A 108 -13.60 12.72 -11.16
C GLY A 108 -13.33 12.61 -12.66
N SER A 109 -12.82 13.68 -13.28
CA SER A 109 -12.29 13.63 -14.63
C SER A 109 -10.86 13.05 -14.59
N PHE A 110 -10.67 11.83 -15.11
CA PHE A 110 -9.38 11.12 -15.16
C PHE A 110 -8.52 11.46 -16.39
N CYS A 111 -9.09 12.25 -17.30
CA CYS A 111 -8.51 12.59 -18.58
C CYS A 111 -8.70 14.08 -18.86
N LYS A 112 -7.63 14.79 -19.23
CA LYS A 112 -7.72 16.16 -19.76
C LYS A 112 -6.89 16.27 -21.03
N GLY A 113 -7.57 16.33 -22.18
CA GLY A 113 -6.90 16.32 -23.48
C GLY A 113 -6.27 14.96 -23.78
N THR A 114 -4.99 14.90 -24.13
CA THR A 114 -4.23 13.68 -24.43
C THR A 114 -3.53 13.04 -23.21
N VAL A 115 -3.84 13.51 -22.00
CA VAL A 115 -3.20 13.03 -20.77
C VAL A 115 -4.21 12.23 -19.94
N THR A 116 -3.87 10.97 -19.67
CA THR A 116 -4.62 10.04 -18.82
C THR A 116 -3.78 9.66 -17.61
N VAL A 117 -4.41 9.62 -16.44
CA VAL A 117 -3.79 9.21 -15.18
C VAL A 117 -4.08 7.71 -14.95
N ALA A 118 -3.07 6.92 -14.56
CA ALA A 118 -3.18 5.48 -14.32
C ALA A 118 -2.44 5.06 -13.03
N GLY A 119 -2.70 3.84 -12.53
CA GLY A 119 -2.08 3.31 -11.31
C GLY A 119 -2.64 3.94 -10.02
N ASP A 120 -1.82 4.10 -8.98
CA ASP A 120 -2.21 4.69 -7.67
C ASP A 120 -2.84 6.09 -7.79
N ALA A 121 -2.63 6.78 -8.91
CA ALA A 121 -3.20 8.09 -9.20
C ALA A 121 -4.63 8.03 -9.79
N MET A 122 -5.06 6.87 -10.33
CA MET A 122 -6.42 6.58 -10.79
C MET A 122 -7.20 5.75 -9.75
N HIS A 123 -6.52 4.84 -9.05
CA HIS A 123 -7.10 3.93 -8.07
C HIS A 123 -6.31 4.01 -6.76
N VAL A 124 -6.64 4.97 -5.88
CA VAL A 124 -6.10 4.96 -4.50
C VAL A 124 -6.77 3.81 -3.74
N MET A 125 -6.28 2.59 -3.95
CA MET A 125 -6.74 1.41 -3.22
C MET A 125 -5.99 1.37 -1.88
N GLY A 126 -6.73 1.41 -0.76
CA GLY A 126 -6.12 1.23 0.56
C GLY A 126 -5.34 -0.10 0.58
N PRO A 127 -4.14 -0.17 1.18
CA PRO A 127 -3.22 -1.29 1.00
C PRO A 127 -3.56 -2.50 1.89
N PHE A 128 -4.82 -2.92 1.87
CA PHE A 128 -5.31 -3.97 2.74
C PHE A 128 -5.09 -5.39 2.19
N LEU A 129 -4.62 -5.54 0.95
CA LEU A 129 -4.46 -6.85 0.30
C LEU A 129 -3.09 -7.08 -0.37
N GLY A 130 -2.16 -6.12 -0.34
CA GLY A 130 -0.93 -6.22 -1.14
C GLY A 130 -1.17 -6.22 -2.66
N GLN A 131 -2.41 -5.94 -3.10
CA GLN A 131 -2.83 -5.96 -4.51
C GLN A 131 -2.57 -4.66 -5.27
N GLY A 132 -2.14 -3.58 -4.62
CA GLY A 132 -1.86 -2.32 -5.33
C GLY A 132 -0.82 -2.50 -6.44
N GLY A 133 0.23 -3.30 -6.17
CA GLY A 133 1.24 -3.63 -7.18
C GLY A 133 0.70 -4.49 -8.33
N SER A 134 -0.12 -5.50 -8.02
CA SER A 134 -0.73 -6.37 -9.04
C SER A 134 -1.73 -5.61 -9.91
N ALA A 135 -2.58 -4.77 -9.31
CA ALA A 135 -3.53 -3.92 -10.02
C ALA A 135 -2.82 -2.93 -10.96
N GLY A 136 -1.72 -2.32 -10.52
CA GLY A 136 -0.91 -1.44 -11.39
C GLY A 136 -0.26 -2.17 -12.58
N LEU A 137 0.11 -3.45 -12.41
CA LEU A 137 0.61 -4.27 -13.52
C LEU A 137 -0.51 -4.65 -14.50
N GLU A 138 -1.69 -5.01 -14.00
CA GLU A 138 -2.87 -5.28 -14.84
C GLU A 138 -3.27 -4.04 -15.64
N ASP A 139 -3.34 -2.86 -15.01
CA ASP A 139 -3.59 -1.57 -15.66
C ASP A 139 -2.57 -1.28 -16.77
N SER A 140 -1.28 -1.55 -16.51
CA SER A 140 -0.22 -1.34 -17.50
C SER A 140 -0.35 -2.26 -18.71
N VAL A 141 -0.74 -3.52 -18.50
CA VAL A 141 -0.98 -4.49 -19.58
C VAL A 141 -2.21 -4.10 -20.40
N VAL A 142 -3.29 -3.68 -19.75
CA VAL A 142 -4.51 -3.20 -20.43
C VAL A 142 -4.21 -1.95 -21.25
N LEU A 143 -3.51 -0.96 -20.67
CA LEU A 143 -3.09 0.25 -21.37
C LEU A 143 -2.21 -0.07 -22.58
N ALA A 144 -1.22 -0.94 -22.42
CA ALA A 144 -0.33 -1.33 -23.52
C ALA A 144 -1.08 -2.03 -24.66
N ARG A 145 -2.06 -2.89 -24.34
CA ARG A 145 -2.91 -3.55 -25.35
C ARG A 145 -3.80 -2.55 -26.08
N THR A 146 -4.43 -1.63 -25.35
CA THR A 146 -5.28 -0.59 -25.94
C THR A 146 -4.46 0.34 -26.83
N MET A 147 -3.27 0.75 -26.40
CA MET A 147 -2.36 1.54 -27.24
C MET A 147 -1.87 0.77 -28.47
N ALA A 148 -1.61 -0.54 -28.37
CA ALA A 148 -1.24 -1.35 -29.53
C ALA A 148 -2.41 -1.49 -30.53
N GLN A 149 -3.64 -1.66 -30.05
CA GLN A 149 -4.83 -1.71 -30.90
C GLN A 149 -5.11 -0.36 -31.59
N LEU A 150 -4.89 0.75 -30.89
CA LEU A 150 -5.00 2.10 -31.44
C LEU A 150 -3.86 2.42 -32.42
N GLY A 151 -2.63 1.92 -32.17
CA GLY A 151 -1.49 2.05 -33.07
C GLY A 151 -1.57 1.17 -34.33
N LEU A 152 -2.39 0.12 -34.31
CA LEU A 152 -2.70 -0.72 -35.47
C LEU A 152 -3.81 -0.13 -36.37
N ASN A 153 -4.60 0.81 -35.86
CA ASN A 153 -5.64 1.52 -36.60
C ASN A 153 -5.20 2.95 -36.90
N GLY A 154 -4.32 3.09 -37.89
CA GLY A 154 -4.11 4.27 -38.74
C GLY A 154 -4.21 5.68 -38.12
N PHE A 155 -3.12 6.44 -38.25
CA PHE A 155 -3.08 7.90 -38.19
C PHE A 155 -4.12 8.54 -39.13
N GLU A 156 -5.39 8.60 -38.77
CA GLU A 156 -6.34 9.56 -39.33
C GLU A 156 -7.32 10.04 -38.24
N SER A 157 -7.12 11.31 -37.87
CA SER A 157 -8.12 12.19 -37.27
C SER A 157 -8.69 11.83 -35.90
N GLY A 158 -8.05 12.40 -34.87
CA GLY A 158 -8.78 13.25 -33.91
C GLY A 158 -9.05 12.66 -32.53
N SER A 159 -8.00 12.59 -31.71
CA SER A 159 -7.87 12.81 -30.24
C SER A 159 -9.05 12.64 -29.25
N LYS A 160 -10.32 12.82 -29.64
CA LYS A 160 -11.51 12.68 -28.79
C LYS A 160 -12.00 11.23 -28.66
N LEU A 161 -11.86 10.42 -29.71
CA LEU A 161 -12.25 9.00 -29.73
C LEU A 161 -11.32 8.12 -28.89
N MET A 162 -10.02 8.42 -28.89
CA MET A 162 -9.03 7.68 -28.10
C MET A 162 -9.24 7.81 -26.59
N VAL A 163 -9.67 8.98 -26.11
CA VAL A 163 -9.89 9.22 -24.68
C VAL A 163 -11.11 8.46 -24.17
N HIS A 164 -12.18 8.40 -24.97
CA HIS A 164 -13.43 7.76 -24.57
C HIS A 164 -13.32 6.22 -24.53
N GLY A 165 -12.60 5.62 -25.48
CA GLY A 165 -12.40 4.16 -25.54
C GLY A 165 -11.44 3.63 -24.47
N VAL A 166 -10.46 4.42 -24.04
CA VAL A 166 -9.57 4.06 -22.92
C VAL A 166 -10.32 4.14 -21.58
N GLU A 167 -11.21 5.12 -21.41
CA GLU A 167 -12.04 5.28 -20.21
C GLU A 167 -13.07 4.14 -20.06
N GLU A 168 -13.75 3.73 -21.13
CA GLU A 168 -14.69 2.59 -21.09
C GLU A 168 -13.99 1.24 -20.83
N ALA A 169 -12.77 1.05 -21.33
CA ALA A 169 -12.00 -0.18 -21.13
C ALA A 169 -11.48 -0.34 -19.68
N LEU A 170 -11.25 0.77 -18.97
CA LEU A 170 -10.79 0.78 -17.57
C LEU A 170 -11.94 0.70 -16.55
N ILE A 171 -13.16 1.12 -16.93
CA ILE A 171 -14.35 1.06 -16.06
C ILE A 171 -15.05 -0.32 -16.15
N GLY A 172 -14.86 -1.05 -17.25
CA GLY A 172 -15.53 -2.32 -17.53
C GLY A 172 -14.80 -3.61 -17.11
N SER A 173 -13.60 -3.51 -16.53
CA SER A 173 -12.77 -4.65 -16.06
C SER A 173 -12.94 -4.95 -14.57
#